data_AF-A0A820H5E9-F1
#
_entry.id   AF-A0A820H5E9-F1
#
_cell.length_a   1.000
_cell.length_b   1.000
_cell.length_c   1.000
_cell.angle_alpha   90.00
_cell.angle_beta   90.00
_cell.angle_gamma   90.00
#
_symmetry.space_group_name_H-M   'P 1'
#
loop_
_entity.id
_entity.type
_entity.pdbx_description
1 polymer ?
#
loop_
_entity_poly.entity_id
_entity_poly.type
_entity_poly.pdbx_seq_one_letter_code
_entity_poly.pdbx_strand_id
1 'polypeptide(L)'
;MLGKVALAICAIIFTVFAIAAIVVLSLISLYIPNQSVASISAYQTCLTVASKFATTISGPVANITATTGVTVTCSQIGVSSCPGSLVNGICTWQRKLAVTCINGSTVRIRVQSNALPGRCANVPSYASIQEQNIDFEVNFNPTVSVKSQTYSPTTQSALDAIVCSITNQQYAPSGSNLTTYSSATTLTTLAGMSIDNVP
;
A
#
# COMPACT_ATOMS: atom_id res chain seq x y z
N MET A 1 13.32 32.70 -70.99
CA MET A 1 14.26 32.54 -69.85
C MET A 1 13.65 32.94 -68.50
N LEU A 2 12.74 33.92 -68.42
CA LEU A 2 12.10 34.35 -67.15
C LEU A 2 11.33 33.25 -66.39
N GLY A 3 10.59 32.36 -67.08
CA GLY A 3 9.74 31.36 -66.40
C GLY A 3 10.50 30.29 -65.60
N LYS A 4 11.72 29.92 -66.02
CA LYS A 4 12.57 28.96 -65.28
C LYS A 4 13.16 29.57 -64.01
N VAL A 5 13.42 30.88 -64.03
CA VAL A 5 13.95 31.63 -62.88
C VAL A 5 12.86 31.79 -61.82
N ALA A 6 11.62 32.10 -62.22
CA ALA A 6 10.49 32.20 -61.29
C ALA A 6 10.19 30.86 -60.59
N LEU A 7 10.24 29.74 -61.32
CA LEU A 7 10.01 28.41 -60.76
C LEU A 7 11.11 28.00 -59.76
N ALA A 8 12.37 28.33 -60.06
CA ALA A 8 13.50 28.06 -59.18
C ALA A 8 13.42 28.87 -57.86
N ILE A 9 13.05 30.15 -57.95
CA ILE A 9 12.85 31.00 -56.77
C ILE A 9 11.72 30.46 -55.88
N CYS A 10 10.61 30.03 -56.49
CA CYS A 10 9.47 29.49 -55.75
C CYS A 10 9.82 28.18 -55.01
N ALA A 11 10.62 27.30 -55.64
CA ALA A 11 11.10 26.07 -55.03
C ALA A 11 12.06 26.33 -53.84
N ILE A 12 12.95 27.32 -53.95
CA ILE A 12 13.88 27.71 -52.88
C ILE A 12 13.12 28.30 -51.69
N ILE A 13 12.12 29.14 -51.94
CA ILE A 13 11.29 29.70 -50.86
C ILE A 13 10.58 28.58 -50.11
N PHE A 14 9.99 27.62 -50.82
CA PHE A 14 9.28 26.50 -50.21
C PHE A 14 10.19 25.60 -49.36
N THR A 15 11.42 25.32 -49.83
CA THR A 15 12.38 24.50 -49.06
C THR A 15 12.90 25.23 -47.83
N VAL A 16 13.14 26.53 -47.91
CA VAL A 16 13.56 27.34 -46.74
C VAL A 16 12.49 27.35 -45.65
N PHE A 17 11.21 27.52 -46.02
CA PHE A 17 10.10 27.44 -45.06
C PHE A 17 9.95 26.04 -44.44
N ALA A 18 10.12 24.98 -45.22
CA ALA A 18 10.05 23.61 -44.72
C ALA A 18 11.16 23.30 -43.71
N ILE A 19 12.41 23.72 -44.00
CA ILE A 19 13.55 23.54 -43.09
C ILE A 19 13.34 24.35 -41.80
N ALA A 20 12.88 25.60 -41.91
CA ALA A 20 12.57 26.42 -40.74
C ALA A 20 11.50 25.79 -39.84
N ALA A 21 10.43 25.23 -40.44
CA ALA A 21 9.40 24.52 -39.69
C ALA A 21 9.95 23.28 -38.96
N ILE A 22 10.80 22.47 -39.61
CA ILE A 22 11.43 21.29 -39.01
C ILE A 22 12.34 21.68 -37.84
N VAL A 23 13.13 22.75 -37.98
CA VAL A 23 13.99 23.28 -36.91
C VAL A 23 13.14 23.78 -35.73
N VAL A 24 12.03 24.48 -35.98
CA VAL A 24 11.12 24.93 -34.92
C VAL A 24 10.45 23.75 -34.21
N LEU A 25 9.96 22.74 -34.95
CA LEU A 25 9.36 21.52 -34.37
C LEU A 25 10.36 20.69 -33.53
N SER A 26 11.62 20.61 -33.97
CA SER A 26 12.67 19.91 -33.21
C SER A 26 13.12 20.71 -31.98
N LEU A 27 13.18 22.04 -32.07
CA LEU A 27 13.44 22.90 -30.90
C LEU A 27 12.29 22.89 -29.89
N ILE A 28 11.03 22.81 -30.33
CA ILE A 28 9.87 22.62 -29.43
C ILE A 28 9.97 21.29 -28.71
N SER A 29 10.42 20.23 -29.39
CA SER A 29 10.61 18.90 -28.77
C SER A 29 11.74 18.88 -27.73
N LEU A 30 12.77 19.73 -27.90
CA LEU A 30 13.85 19.95 -26.92
C LEU A 30 13.45 20.92 -25.78
N TYR A 31 12.42 21.73 -25.99
CA TYR A 31 11.88 22.69 -25.01
C TYR A 31 10.64 22.17 -24.27
N ILE A 32 10.20 20.94 -24.52
CA ILE A 32 9.39 20.25 -23.52
C ILE A 32 10.35 20.01 -22.35
N PRO A 33 10.27 20.74 -21.23
CA PRO A 33 11.07 20.38 -20.08
C PRO A 33 10.78 18.92 -19.83
N ASN A 34 11.82 18.12 -19.63
CA ASN A 34 11.69 16.80 -19.02
C ASN A 34 10.74 16.99 -17.84
N GLN A 35 9.46 16.67 -18.03
CA GLN A 35 8.52 16.53 -16.96
C GLN A 35 9.04 15.27 -16.30
N SER A 36 9.95 15.48 -15.34
CA SER A 36 10.18 14.57 -14.25
C SER A 36 8.82 14.00 -13.92
N VAL A 37 8.66 12.69 -14.13
CA VAL A 37 7.49 11.91 -13.72
C VAL A 37 6.95 12.58 -12.46
N ALA A 38 5.80 13.25 -12.57
CA ALA A 38 5.34 14.21 -11.57
C ALA A 38 5.59 13.59 -10.19
N SER A 39 6.42 14.23 -9.36
CA SER A 39 6.73 13.71 -8.05
C SER A 39 5.41 13.58 -7.30
N ILE A 40 4.88 12.36 -7.26
CA ILE A 40 3.64 12.08 -6.56
C ILE A 40 3.88 12.55 -5.13
N SER A 41 3.06 13.50 -4.66
CA SER A 41 3.22 14.04 -3.32
C SER A 41 3.18 12.89 -2.31
N ALA A 42 3.93 12.98 -1.21
CA ALA A 42 3.95 11.93 -0.19
C ALA A 42 2.51 11.56 0.26
N TYR A 43 1.60 12.53 0.24
CA TYR A 43 0.18 12.32 0.52
C TYR A 43 -0.52 11.47 -0.54
N GLN A 44 -0.32 11.75 -1.83
CA GLN A 44 -0.89 10.96 -2.91
C GLN A 44 -0.31 9.53 -2.96
N THR A 45 0.97 9.38 -2.61
CA THR A 45 1.59 8.05 -2.43
C THR A 45 0.96 7.32 -1.25
N CYS A 46 0.73 8.01 -0.12
CA CYS A 46 0.00 7.44 1.01
C CYS A 46 -1.40 6.97 0.58
N LEU A 47 -2.16 7.79 -0.14
CA LEU A 47 -3.50 7.43 -0.63
C LEU A 47 -3.45 6.20 -1.54
N THR A 48 -2.42 6.09 -2.37
CA THR A 48 -2.20 4.91 -3.23
C THR A 48 -1.96 3.65 -2.40
N VAL A 49 -1.15 3.73 -1.34
CA VAL A 49 -0.93 2.61 -0.41
C VAL A 49 -2.19 2.28 0.37
N ALA A 50 -2.87 3.28 0.93
CA ALA A 50 -4.12 3.12 1.66
C ALA A 50 -5.22 2.45 0.80
N SER A 51 -5.25 2.73 -0.51
CA SER A 51 -6.20 2.12 -1.46
C SER A 51 -5.99 0.61 -1.68
N LYS A 52 -4.84 0.06 -1.27
CA LYS A 52 -4.56 -1.38 -1.39
C LYS A 52 -5.21 -2.20 -0.28
N PHE A 53 -5.59 -1.57 0.83
CA PHE A 53 -6.29 -2.23 1.91
C PHE A 53 -7.77 -2.38 1.57
N ALA A 54 -8.36 -3.54 1.86
CA ALA A 54 -9.79 -3.74 1.77
C ALA A 54 -10.48 -3.04 2.96
N THR A 55 -10.43 -1.71 3.00
CA THR A 55 -11.11 -0.92 4.04
C THR A 55 -12.61 -1.18 4.02
N THR A 56 -13.21 -1.25 5.20
CA THR A 56 -14.66 -1.47 5.38
C THR A 56 -15.34 -0.24 5.97
N ILE A 57 -14.57 0.70 6.50
CA ILE A 57 -15.03 1.95 7.10
C ILE A 57 -14.43 3.11 6.33
N SER A 58 -15.26 4.13 6.04
CA SER A 58 -14.82 5.36 5.40
C SER A 58 -14.33 6.36 6.45
N GLY A 59 -13.08 6.79 6.32
CA GLY A 59 -12.50 7.82 7.16
C GLY A 59 -12.13 7.36 8.58
N PRO A 60 -11.52 8.25 9.37
CA PRO A 60 -11.12 7.95 10.73
C PRO A 60 -12.33 7.98 11.67
N VAL A 61 -12.33 7.11 12.67
CA VAL A 61 -13.40 7.00 13.66
C VAL A 61 -12.84 7.11 15.08
N ALA A 62 -13.68 7.43 16.07
CA ALA A 62 -13.24 7.52 17.47
C ALA A 62 -13.04 6.14 18.10
N ASN A 63 -13.87 5.17 17.71
CA ASN A 63 -13.79 3.79 18.18
C ASN A 63 -14.23 2.87 17.04
N ILE A 64 -13.30 2.05 16.54
CA ILE A 64 -13.58 1.17 15.40
C ILE A 64 -14.57 0.08 15.75
N THR A 65 -14.62 -0.40 17.01
CA THR A 65 -15.55 -1.47 17.42
C THR A 65 -16.99 -0.98 17.52
N ALA A 66 -17.22 0.33 17.66
CA ALA A 66 -18.56 0.92 17.65
C ALA A 66 -19.13 1.13 16.23
N THR A 67 -18.35 0.87 15.18
CA THR A 67 -18.78 1.06 13.79
C THR A 67 -19.45 -0.18 13.20
N THR A 68 -20.20 0.02 12.11
CA THR A 68 -20.73 -1.07 11.28
C THR A 68 -19.72 -1.46 10.23
N GLY A 69 -19.21 -2.69 10.31
CA GLY A 69 -18.24 -3.24 9.36
C GLY A 69 -18.88 -3.88 8.13
N VAL A 70 -18.08 -4.69 7.45
CA VAL A 70 -18.54 -5.60 6.39
C VAL A 70 -18.68 -7.00 6.95
N THR A 71 -19.80 -7.65 6.65
CA THR A 71 -20.06 -9.04 7.04
C THR A 71 -19.11 -10.00 6.32
N VAL A 72 -18.43 -10.84 7.09
CA VAL A 72 -17.62 -11.95 6.60
C VAL A 72 -18.26 -13.25 7.07
N THR A 73 -18.42 -14.20 6.14
CA THR A 73 -19.00 -15.52 6.41
C THR A 73 -17.97 -16.61 6.16
N CYS A 74 -17.92 -17.61 7.02
CA CYS A 74 -17.06 -18.77 6.86
C CYS A 74 -17.78 -20.07 7.20
N SER A 75 -17.81 -20.99 6.24
CA SER A 75 -18.34 -22.36 6.38
C SER A 75 -17.31 -23.37 6.88
N GLN A 76 -16.02 -22.97 6.96
CA GLN A 76 -14.89 -23.87 7.25
C GLN A 76 -14.32 -23.75 8.67
N ILE A 77 -14.87 -22.88 9.52
CA ILE A 77 -14.41 -22.80 10.92
C ILE A 77 -14.94 -24.04 11.63
N GLY A 78 -14.02 -24.90 12.09
CA GLY A 78 -14.35 -25.89 13.10
C GLY A 78 -15.08 -25.17 14.23
N VAL A 79 -16.36 -25.50 14.41
CA VAL A 79 -17.43 -24.78 15.14
C VAL A 79 -17.12 -24.22 16.53
N SER A 80 -15.94 -24.46 17.10
CA SER A 80 -15.55 -24.08 18.45
C SER A 80 -15.19 -22.60 18.66
N SER A 81 -14.83 -21.84 17.61
CA SER A 81 -14.29 -20.48 17.79
C SER A 81 -14.72 -19.52 16.68
N CYS A 82 -15.99 -19.12 16.74
CA CYS A 82 -16.53 -18.08 15.87
C CYS A 82 -16.42 -16.70 16.56
N PRO A 83 -15.75 -15.69 15.96
CA PRO A 83 -15.67 -14.34 16.54
C PRO A 83 -17.00 -13.58 16.59
N GLY A 84 -17.99 -14.03 15.83
CA GLY A 84 -19.32 -13.43 15.80
C GLY A 84 -20.39 -14.46 16.10
N SER A 85 -21.31 -14.64 15.17
CA SER A 85 -22.48 -15.51 15.33
C SER A 85 -22.36 -16.76 14.47
N LEU A 86 -22.73 -17.90 15.05
CA LEU A 86 -22.82 -19.18 14.34
C LEU A 86 -24.29 -19.43 13.98
N VAL A 87 -24.62 -19.44 12.69
CA VAL A 87 -25.98 -19.71 12.18
C VAL A 87 -25.90 -20.88 11.21
N ASN A 88 -26.61 -21.98 11.51
CA ASN A 88 -26.61 -23.20 10.68
C ASN A 88 -25.18 -23.73 10.36
N GLY A 89 -24.25 -23.62 11.31
CA GLY A 89 -22.85 -24.04 11.11
C GLY A 89 -21.99 -23.07 10.30
N ILE A 90 -22.54 -21.93 9.87
CA ILE A 90 -21.80 -20.87 9.19
C ILE A 90 -21.44 -19.80 10.23
N CYS A 91 -20.15 -19.57 10.42
CA CYS A 91 -19.67 -18.50 11.28
C CYS A 91 -19.72 -17.17 10.52
N THR A 92 -20.28 -16.14 11.15
CA THR A 92 -20.44 -14.81 10.57
C THR A 92 -19.95 -13.75 11.55
N TRP A 93 -19.15 -12.80 11.08
CA TRP A 93 -18.69 -11.67 11.90
C TRP A 93 -18.60 -10.38 11.09
N GLN A 94 -18.43 -9.25 11.77
CA GLN A 94 -18.25 -7.95 11.15
C GLN A 94 -16.77 -7.61 11.10
N ARG A 95 -16.17 -7.43 9.92
CA ARG A 95 -14.80 -6.92 9.80
C ARG A 95 -14.81 -5.41 9.71
N LYS A 96 -14.00 -4.76 10.54
CA LYS A 96 -13.90 -3.31 10.63
C LYS A 96 -12.45 -2.92 10.39
N LEU A 97 -12.19 -2.20 9.30
CA LEU A 97 -10.86 -1.69 8.93
C LEU A 97 -11.01 -0.30 8.30
N ALA A 98 -10.33 0.69 8.88
CA ALA A 98 -10.13 2.00 8.29
C ALA A 98 -8.63 2.22 8.09
N VAL A 99 -8.23 2.64 6.89
CA VAL A 99 -6.86 3.09 6.61
C VAL A 99 -6.98 4.47 6.00
N THR A 100 -6.39 5.47 6.66
CA THR A 100 -6.55 6.87 6.28
C THR A 100 -5.22 7.58 6.24
N CYS A 101 -5.10 8.50 5.28
CA CYS A 101 -3.94 9.37 5.16
C CYS A 101 -4.30 10.76 5.66
N ILE A 102 -3.44 11.32 6.50
CA ILE A 102 -3.61 12.64 7.07
C ILE A 102 -2.59 13.56 6.41
N ASN A 103 -3.10 14.60 5.75
CA ASN A 103 -2.28 15.64 5.15
C ASN A 103 -1.95 16.70 6.21
N GLY A 104 -0.68 16.82 6.58
CA GLY A 104 -0.19 17.77 7.58
C GLY A 104 1.24 18.20 7.26
N SER A 105 1.94 18.77 8.24
CA SER A 105 3.37 19.09 8.11
C SER A 105 4.24 17.85 7.82
N THR A 106 3.80 16.70 8.29
CA THR A 106 4.28 15.38 7.88
C THR A 106 3.07 14.54 7.51
N VAL A 107 3.15 13.83 6.38
CA VAL A 107 2.09 12.90 5.98
C VAL A 107 2.09 11.74 6.97
N ARG A 108 0.92 11.40 7.49
CA ARG A 108 0.75 10.29 8.42
C ARG A 108 -0.25 9.29 7.86
N ILE A 109 -0.05 8.03 8.17
CA ILE A 109 -1.00 6.95 7.89
C ILE A 109 -1.56 6.45 9.21
N ARG A 110 -2.88 6.39 9.33
CA ARG A 110 -3.60 5.87 10.50
C ARG A 110 -4.35 4.62 10.10
N VAL A 111 -4.21 3.58 10.91
CA VAL A 111 -4.90 2.31 10.73
C VAL A 111 -5.74 2.03 11.96
N GLN A 112 -7.02 1.71 11.73
CA GLN A 112 -7.95 1.34 12.77
C GLN A 112 -8.61 0.02 12.41
N SER A 113 -8.61 -0.96 13.31
CA SER A 113 -9.11 -2.30 13.02
C SER A 113 -9.78 -2.92 14.24
N ASN A 114 -10.81 -3.73 14.03
CA ASN A 114 -11.37 -4.56 15.10
C ASN A 114 -10.62 -5.89 15.33
N ALA A 115 -9.45 -6.07 14.71
CA ALA A 115 -8.61 -7.27 14.75
C ALA A 115 -9.25 -8.56 14.16
N LEU A 116 -10.45 -8.46 13.56
CA LEU A 116 -11.09 -9.62 12.95
C LEU A 116 -10.62 -9.82 11.50
N PRO A 117 -10.34 -11.07 11.08
CA PRO A 117 -9.81 -11.36 9.76
C PRO A 117 -10.85 -11.12 8.65
N GLY A 118 -10.38 -10.80 7.43
CA GLY A 118 -11.22 -10.68 6.24
C GLY A 118 -11.51 -12.00 5.54
N ARG A 119 -11.08 -13.11 6.14
CA ARG A 119 -11.14 -14.45 5.58
C ARG A 119 -11.35 -15.45 6.72
N CYS A 120 -11.75 -16.66 6.34
CA CYS A 120 -11.71 -17.81 7.23
C CYS A 120 -10.33 -17.92 7.91
N ALA A 121 -10.31 -17.92 9.24
CA ALA A 121 -9.14 -18.24 10.02
C ALA A 121 -9.32 -19.60 10.67
N ASN A 122 -8.27 -20.42 10.66
CA ASN A 122 -8.25 -21.64 11.46
C ASN A 122 -7.77 -21.25 12.86
N VAL A 123 -8.67 -21.37 13.83
CA VAL A 123 -8.44 -20.92 15.21
C VAL A 123 -8.39 -22.16 16.08
N PRO A 124 -7.33 -22.34 16.90
CA PRO A 124 -7.30 -23.44 17.86
C PRO A 124 -8.56 -23.44 18.72
N SER A 125 -9.07 -24.62 19.05
CA SER A 125 -10.34 -24.80 19.78
C SER A 125 -10.38 -24.16 21.17
N TYR A 126 -9.21 -23.86 21.75
CA TYR A 126 -9.04 -23.18 23.03
C TYR A 126 -8.85 -21.66 22.91
N ALA A 127 -8.73 -21.12 21.70
CA ALA A 127 -8.53 -19.70 21.48
C ALA A 127 -9.86 -19.02 21.14
N SER A 128 -10.15 -17.92 21.82
CA SER A 128 -11.27 -17.04 21.46
C SER A 128 -10.77 -15.89 20.61
N ILE A 129 -11.44 -15.64 19.47
CA ILE A 129 -11.25 -14.40 18.73
C ILE A 129 -12.34 -13.43 19.17
N GLN A 130 -11.93 -12.25 19.59
CA GLN A 130 -12.83 -11.18 19.99
C GLN A 130 -12.41 -9.89 19.27
N GLU A 131 -13.35 -8.96 19.12
CA GLU A 131 -13.01 -7.64 18.61
C GLU A 131 -12.00 -6.94 19.54
N GLN A 132 -11.03 -6.26 18.96
CA GLN A 132 -10.11 -5.39 19.68
C GLN A 132 -10.11 -4.00 19.04
N ASN A 133 -10.18 -2.93 19.82
CA ASN A 133 -10.06 -1.58 19.27
C ASN A 133 -8.58 -1.25 18.99
N ILE A 134 -8.08 -1.67 17.83
CA ILE A 134 -6.73 -1.33 17.38
C ILE A 134 -6.80 0.01 16.68
N ASP A 135 -5.98 0.96 17.13
CA ASP A 135 -5.84 2.28 16.53
C ASP A 135 -4.40 2.75 16.70
N PHE A 136 -3.73 2.98 15.58
CA PHE A 136 -2.40 3.54 15.60
C PHE A 136 -2.17 4.44 14.39
N GLU A 137 -1.25 5.38 14.56
CA GLU A 137 -0.88 6.37 13.57
C GLU A 137 0.63 6.51 13.54
N VAL A 138 1.19 6.54 12.33
CA VAL A 138 2.63 6.67 12.12
C VAL A 138 2.94 7.65 10.99
N ASN A 139 4.14 8.23 11.03
CA ASN A 139 4.65 9.02 9.92
C ASN A 139 4.75 8.13 8.67
N PHE A 140 4.21 8.59 7.55
CA PHE A 140 4.28 7.88 6.28
C PHE A 140 5.57 8.24 5.57
N ASN A 141 6.34 7.21 5.20
CA ASN A 141 7.61 7.34 4.49
C ASN A 141 8.57 8.37 5.15
N PRO A 142 8.86 8.26 6.46
CA PRO A 142 9.80 9.16 7.10
C PRO A 142 11.20 8.94 6.51
N THR A 143 11.95 10.01 6.32
CA THR A 143 13.38 9.89 5.98
C THR A 143 14.10 9.24 7.15
N VAL A 144 14.44 7.96 7.00
CA VAL A 144 15.23 7.22 7.99
C VAL A 144 16.70 7.26 7.57
N SER A 145 17.59 7.62 8.48
CA SER A 145 19.03 7.44 8.28
C SER A 145 19.35 5.96 8.41
N VAL A 146 19.18 5.21 7.32
CA VAL A 146 19.48 3.77 7.31
C VAL A 146 20.99 3.57 7.42
N LYS A 147 21.45 3.08 8.58
CA LYS A 147 22.77 2.44 8.74
C LYS A 147 22.78 0.99 8.24
N SER A 148 21.65 0.45 7.77
CA SER A 148 21.51 -0.93 7.31
C SER A 148 20.78 -1.02 5.97
N GLN A 149 21.17 -2.02 5.19
CA GLN A 149 20.75 -2.32 3.82
C GLN A 149 19.21 -2.32 3.66
N THR A 150 18.69 -1.45 2.79
CA THR A 150 17.27 -1.37 2.45
C THR A 150 16.88 -2.62 1.67
N TYR A 151 16.11 -3.53 2.28
CA TYR A 151 15.55 -4.68 1.60
C TYR A 151 14.10 -4.37 1.20
N SER A 152 13.89 -4.08 -0.09
CA SER A 152 12.57 -3.78 -0.66
C SER A 152 12.15 -4.96 -1.56
N PRO A 153 11.49 -6.00 -1.02
CA PRO A 153 11.06 -7.15 -1.82
C PRO A 153 10.10 -6.69 -2.92
N THR A 154 10.39 -7.07 -4.17
CA THR A 154 9.54 -6.74 -5.33
C THR A 154 8.58 -7.87 -5.71
N THR A 155 8.67 -9.02 -5.04
CA THR A 155 7.82 -10.19 -5.29
C THR A 155 7.18 -10.67 -4.00
N GLN A 156 5.98 -11.27 -4.13
CA GLN A 156 5.30 -11.90 -3.00
C GLN A 156 6.18 -12.98 -2.35
N SER A 157 6.87 -13.80 -3.14
CA SER A 157 7.77 -14.84 -2.61
C SER A 157 8.96 -14.26 -1.83
N ALA A 158 9.52 -13.11 -2.24
CA ALA A 158 10.59 -12.45 -1.50
C ALA A 158 10.05 -11.81 -0.21
N LEU A 159 8.84 -11.25 -0.25
CA LEU A 159 8.15 -10.75 0.93
C LEU A 159 7.84 -11.91 1.90
N ASP A 160 7.28 -13.02 1.42
CA ASP A 160 6.97 -14.20 2.21
C ASP A 160 8.24 -14.78 2.81
N ALA A 161 9.34 -14.84 2.05
CA ALA A 161 10.63 -15.29 2.56
C ALA A 161 11.14 -14.39 3.69
N ILE A 162 10.90 -13.06 3.63
CA ILE A 162 11.22 -12.15 4.72
C ILE A 162 10.24 -12.36 5.88
N VAL A 163 8.94 -12.15 5.68
CA VAL A 163 7.90 -12.18 6.72
C VAL A 163 7.83 -13.52 7.44
N CYS A 164 7.91 -14.64 6.72
CA CYS A 164 7.85 -15.98 7.28
C CYS A 164 9.19 -16.48 7.84
N SER A 165 10.29 -15.73 7.65
CA SER A 165 11.58 -16.00 8.31
C SER A 165 11.88 -15.06 9.48
N ILE A 166 11.00 -14.10 9.81
CA ILE A 166 11.18 -13.20 10.96
C ILE A 166 11.02 -13.99 12.27
N THR A 167 12.14 -14.19 12.95
CA THR A 167 12.21 -14.67 14.33
C THR A 167 12.90 -13.64 15.21
N ASN A 168 12.13 -12.76 15.86
CA ASN A 168 12.69 -11.76 16.78
C ASN A 168 11.77 -11.53 17.99
N GLN A 169 12.00 -12.31 19.06
CA GLN A 169 11.21 -12.25 20.30
C GLN A 169 11.52 -11.03 21.17
N GLN A 170 12.71 -10.45 21.05
CA GLN A 170 13.19 -9.39 21.95
C GLN A 170 12.52 -8.02 21.74
N TYR A 171 11.78 -7.84 20.64
CA TYR A 171 11.03 -6.60 20.34
C TYR A 171 9.50 -6.79 20.43
N ALA A 172 9.03 -8.01 20.73
CA ALA A 172 7.63 -8.25 20.98
C ALA A 172 7.28 -7.71 22.38
N PRO A 173 6.32 -6.78 22.52
CA PRO A 173 5.93 -6.26 23.82
C PRO A 173 5.55 -7.41 24.77
N SER A 174 6.02 -7.34 26.01
CA SER A 174 5.68 -8.28 27.08
C SER A 174 4.17 -8.22 27.34
N GLY A 175 3.42 -9.10 26.68
CA GLY A 175 1.95 -9.09 26.65
C GLY A 175 1.34 -9.52 25.30
N SER A 176 2.16 -9.71 24.27
CA SER A 176 1.71 -10.03 22.90
C SER A 176 1.24 -11.47 22.65
N ASN A 177 1.34 -12.39 23.63
CA ASN A 177 0.90 -13.80 23.55
C ASN A 177 1.37 -14.58 22.29
N LEU A 178 2.49 -14.19 21.67
CA LEU A 178 3.02 -14.88 20.49
C LEU A 178 3.65 -16.22 20.88
N THR A 179 3.14 -17.32 20.32
CA THR A 179 3.63 -18.69 20.55
C THR A 179 4.75 -19.05 19.56
N THR A 180 5.91 -19.48 20.06
CA THR A 180 7.06 -19.87 19.23
C THR A 180 6.92 -21.24 18.59
N TYR A 181 7.29 -21.35 17.30
CA TYR A 181 7.74 -22.60 16.69
C TYR A 181 9.28 -22.61 16.65
N SER A 182 9.88 -23.60 17.29
CA SER A 182 11.31 -23.65 17.60
C SER A 182 12.16 -24.06 16.39
N SER A 183 12.64 -23.09 15.58
CA SER A 183 13.90 -23.16 14.82
C SER A 183 14.01 -22.05 13.75
N ALA A 184 14.51 -20.85 14.09
CA ALA A 184 15.14 -19.95 13.11
C ALA A 184 15.79 -18.71 13.75
N THR A 185 16.72 -18.13 12.99
CA THR A 185 17.82 -17.22 13.34
C THR A 185 17.47 -15.72 13.35
N THR A 186 18.42 -14.93 13.85
CA THR A 186 18.39 -13.48 14.15
C THR A 186 18.10 -12.53 12.97
N LEU A 187 17.31 -11.48 13.25
CA LEU A 187 17.24 -10.23 12.47
C LEU A 187 17.66 -9.04 13.36
N THR A 188 18.41 -8.08 12.84
CA THR A 188 18.80 -6.85 13.57
C THR A 188 18.02 -5.60 13.14
N THR A 189 17.24 -5.64 12.06
CA THR A 189 16.41 -4.50 11.64
C THR A 189 15.35 -4.92 10.65
N LEU A 190 14.10 -5.08 11.11
CA LEU A 190 12.94 -4.98 10.23
C LEU A 190 11.90 -4.08 10.93
N ALA A 191 11.48 -3.02 10.24
CA ALA A 191 10.35 -2.19 10.62
C ALA A 191 9.30 -2.35 9.51
N GLY A 192 8.22 -3.06 9.81
CA GLY A 192 7.14 -3.30 8.87
C GLY A 192 6.03 -4.10 9.54
N MET A 193 4.79 -3.83 9.18
CA MET A 193 3.63 -4.57 9.65
C MET A 193 2.77 -4.87 8.44
N SER A 194 2.56 -6.15 8.14
CA SER A 194 1.58 -6.50 7.12
C SER A 194 0.19 -6.52 7.74
N ILE A 195 -0.73 -5.75 7.17
CA ILE A 195 -2.14 -5.76 7.53
C ILE A 195 -2.92 -6.03 6.26
N ASP A 196 -3.84 -6.99 6.30
CA ASP A 196 -4.66 -7.33 5.14
C ASP A 196 -3.86 -7.81 3.91
N ASN A 197 -2.71 -8.46 4.14
CA ASN A 197 -1.73 -8.85 3.10
C ASN A 197 -1.10 -7.68 2.33
N VAL A 198 -1.27 -6.44 2.79
CA VAL A 198 -0.50 -5.29 2.32
C VAL A 198 0.73 -5.17 3.23
N PRO A 199 1.95 -5.28 2.71
CA PRO A 199 3.19 -5.11 3.48
C PRO A 199 3.47 -3.66 3.88
#